data_AF-A0A136M108-F1
#
_entry.id   AF-A0A136M108-F1
#
_cell.length_a   1.000
_cell.length_b   1.000
_cell.length_c   1.000
_cell.angle_alpha   90.00
_cell.angle_beta   90.00
_cell.angle_gamma   90.00
#
_symmetry.space_group_name_H-M   'P 1'
#
loop_
_entity.id
_entity.type
_entity.pdbx_description
1 polymer ?
#
loop_
_entity_poly.entity_id
_entity_poly.type
_entity_poly.pdbx_seq_one_letter_code
_entity_poly.pdbx_strand_id
1 'polypeptide(L)'
;MAKPTRDALPLTIAVAVIAAAGIVLGFIFNSPATALLLLLPTIAYEIYRVEGDSTRYAAWGLLGVVIVELALLLFNVTFDLASFLNTDSQYIQGYEVPLADIKVIGPILLAILAVVLFKNTRGRYTKALSVVIIVAAFAIVFMLNPEIFNQMLRVAGQEGVQLFNNL
;
A
#
# COMPACT_ATOMS: atom_id res chain seq x y z
N MET A 1 19.05 -5.37 3.76
CA MET A 1 19.71 -4.32 4.56
C MET A 1 19.49 -2.97 3.88
N ALA A 2 19.69 -1.84 4.58
CA ALA A 2 19.46 -0.51 4.02
C ALA A 2 20.78 0.22 3.81
N LYS A 3 20.99 0.83 2.64
CA LYS A 3 22.19 1.61 2.34
C LYS A 3 22.41 2.70 3.38
N PRO A 4 23.62 2.81 3.99
CA PRO A 4 23.98 3.95 4.80
C PRO A 4 24.20 5.15 3.87
N THR A 5 23.34 6.16 3.98
CA THR A 5 23.47 7.43 3.26
C THR A 5 23.60 8.57 4.25
N ARG A 6 24.53 9.49 3.98
CA ARG A 6 24.81 10.67 4.81
C ARG A 6 23.56 11.55 5.00
N ASP A 7 22.71 11.60 3.98
CA ASP A 7 21.46 12.40 3.95
C ASP A 7 20.18 11.54 4.05
N ALA A 8 20.27 10.38 4.72
CA ALA A 8 19.17 9.45 4.86
C ALA A 8 17.89 10.05 5.49
N LEU A 9 18.07 10.89 6.51
CA LEU A 9 16.97 11.47 7.28
C LEU A 9 16.23 12.57 6.49
N PRO A 10 16.91 13.60 5.93
CA PRO A 10 16.26 14.63 5.12
C PRO A 10 15.44 14.07 3.96
N LEU A 11 15.99 13.09 3.24
CA LEU A 11 15.30 12.49 2.10
C LEU A 11 14.08 11.66 2.53
N THR A 12 14.19 10.88 3.60
CA THR A 12 13.03 10.14 4.15
C THR A 12 11.91 11.10 4.55
N ILE A 13 12.23 12.21 5.21
CA ILE A 13 11.22 13.21 5.59
C ILE A 13 10.60 13.84 4.35
N ALA A 14 11.42 14.25 3.37
CA ALA A 14 10.93 14.90 2.17
C ALA A 14 9.94 14.02 1.40
N VAL A 15 10.29 12.76 1.13
CA VAL A 15 9.38 11.85 0.41
C VAL A 15 8.14 11.49 1.23
N ALA A 16 8.26 11.38 2.56
CA ALA A 16 7.12 11.16 3.44
C ALA A 16 6.14 12.34 3.43
N VAL A 17 6.65 13.58 3.44
CA VAL A 17 5.83 14.80 3.31
C VAL A 17 5.13 14.83 1.96
N ILE A 18 5.82 14.47 0.88
CA ILE A 18 5.22 14.39 -0.47
C ILE A 18 4.08 13.35 -0.50
N ALA A 19 4.30 12.16 0.07
CA ALA A 19 3.25 11.14 0.16
C ALA A 19 2.06 11.59 1.01
N ALA A 20 2.31 12.22 2.16
CA ALA A 20 1.26 12.78 3.01
C ALA A 20 0.45 13.86 2.28
N ALA A 21 1.13 14.77 1.57
CA ALA A 21 0.47 15.74 0.70
C ALA A 21 -0.36 15.04 -0.40
N GLY A 22 0.15 13.95 -0.96
CA GLY A 22 -0.58 13.11 -1.91
C GLY A 22 -1.89 12.57 -1.37
N ILE A 23 -1.89 12.05 -0.15
CA ILE A 23 -3.10 11.58 0.52
C ILE A 23 -4.09 12.73 0.71
N VAL A 24 -3.63 13.87 1.24
CA VAL A 24 -4.49 15.04 1.49
C VAL A 24 -5.10 15.57 0.19
N LEU A 25 -4.29 15.75 -0.85
CA LEU A 25 -4.76 16.20 -2.16
C LEU A 25 -5.68 15.16 -2.82
N GLY A 26 -5.38 13.88 -2.66
CA GLY A 26 -6.25 12.79 -3.12
C GLY A 26 -7.65 12.86 -2.50
N PHE A 27 -7.76 13.18 -1.20
CA PHE A 27 -9.05 13.42 -0.56
C PHE A 27 -9.74 14.69 -1.05
N ILE A 28 -9.01 15.81 -1.15
CA ILE A 28 -9.58 17.09 -1.58
C ILE A 28 -10.14 16.98 -3.00
N PHE A 29 -9.45 16.29 -3.90
CA PHE A 29 -9.84 16.14 -5.30
C PHE A 29 -10.61 14.85 -5.59
N ASN A 30 -10.90 14.02 -4.58
CA ASN A 30 -11.49 12.68 -4.74
C ASN A 30 -10.78 11.84 -5.81
N SER A 31 -9.45 11.91 -5.83
CA SER A 31 -8.61 11.28 -6.85
C SER A 31 -7.61 10.33 -6.20
N PRO A 32 -7.94 9.02 -6.11
CA PRO A 32 -7.00 8.00 -5.65
C PRO A 32 -5.70 7.98 -6.47
N ALA A 33 -5.78 8.32 -7.76
CA ALA A 33 -4.63 8.42 -8.65
C ALA A 33 -3.63 9.49 -8.20
N THR A 34 -4.12 10.62 -7.67
CA THR A 34 -3.26 11.70 -7.14
C THR A 34 -2.46 11.22 -5.92
N ALA A 35 -3.10 10.45 -5.04
CA ALA A 35 -2.42 9.85 -3.89
C ALA A 35 -1.34 8.84 -4.32
N LEU A 36 -1.62 7.99 -5.31
CA LEU A 36 -0.66 7.04 -5.86
C LEU A 36 0.51 7.72 -6.57
N LEU A 37 0.25 8.76 -7.36
CA LEU A 37 1.27 9.47 -8.10
C LEU A 37 2.29 10.14 -7.16
N LEU A 38 1.80 10.74 -6.08
CA LEU A 38 2.65 11.36 -5.06
C LEU A 38 3.25 10.35 -4.07
N LEU A 39 2.83 9.08 -4.11
CA LEU A 39 3.49 7.98 -3.40
C LEU A 39 4.74 7.48 -4.14
N LEU A 40 4.83 7.66 -5.47
CA LEU A 40 5.95 7.18 -6.30
C LEU A 40 7.34 7.61 -5.78
N PRO A 41 7.59 8.87 -5.36
CA PRO A 41 8.89 9.26 -4.82
C PRO A 41 9.29 8.45 -3.57
N THR A 42 8.32 8.07 -2.73
CA THR A 42 8.55 7.24 -1.55
C THR A 42 8.99 5.83 -1.95
N ILE A 43 8.30 5.22 -2.91
CA ILE A 43 8.63 3.88 -3.42
C ILE A 43 9.98 3.88 -4.17
N ALA A 44 10.23 4.89 -4.98
CA ALA A 44 11.49 5.04 -5.70
C ALA A 44 12.68 5.16 -4.72
N TYR A 45 12.51 5.94 -3.65
CA TYR A 45 13.52 6.07 -2.61
C TYR A 45 13.70 4.77 -1.82
N GLU A 46 12.63 4.03 -1.55
CA GLU A 46 12.68 2.71 -0.92
C GLU A 46 13.52 1.74 -1.78
N ILE A 47 13.24 1.62 -3.08
CA ILE A 47 13.98 0.77 -4.02
C ILE A 47 15.48 1.12 -4.02
N TYR A 48 15.81 2.41 -4.02
CA TYR A 48 17.19 2.86 -4.01
C TYR A 48 17.96 2.38 -2.76
N ARG A 49 17.29 2.33 -1.60
CA ARG A 49 17.92 2.04 -0.32
C ARG A 49 17.99 0.57 0.04
N VAL A 50 17.11 -0.25 -0.51
CA VAL A 50 16.98 -1.66 -0.13
C VAL A 50 18.06 -2.52 -0.80
N GLU A 51 18.75 -3.36 -0.01
CA GLU A 51 19.87 -4.20 -0.47
C GLU A 51 19.64 -5.71 -0.32
N GLY A 52 18.65 -6.18 0.45
CA GLY A 52 18.40 -7.62 0.58
C GLY A 52 17.59 -8.14 -0.60
N ASP A 53 17.89 -9.34 -1.11
CA ASP A 53 17.22 -9.89 -2.31
C ASP A 53 15.69 -9.93 -2.17
N SER A 54 15.18 -10.56 -1.11
CA SER A 54 13.74 -10.61 -0.83
C SER A 54 13.10 -9.22 -0.69
N THR A 55 13.76 -8.31 0.05
CA THR A 55 13.28 -6.93 0.21
C THR A 55 13.34 -6.14 -1.10
N ARG A 56 14.31 -6.42 -1.98
CA ARG A 56 14.46 -5.76 -3.27
C ARG A 56 13.34 -6.18 -4.20
N TYR A 57 13.00 -7.47 -4.25
CA TYR A 57 11.82 -7.94 -4.99
C TYR A 57 10.53 -7.31 -4.46
N ALA A 58 10.36 -7.20 -3.14
CA ALA A 58 9.19 -6.54 -2.57
C ALA A 58 9.11 -5.04 -2.95
N ALA A 59 10.24 -4.31 -2.92
CA ALA A 59 10.29 -2.91 -3.30
C ALA A 59 10.00 -2.69 -4.80
N TRP A 60 10.54 -3.54 -5.68
CA TRP A 60 10.18 -3.53 -7.11
C TRP A 60 8.73 -3.96 -7.34
N GLY A 61 8.21 -4.88 -6.54
CA GLY A 61 6.80 -5.26 -6.52
C GLY A 61 5.89 -4.08 -6.21
N LEU A 62 6.23 -3.26 -5.21
CA LEU A 62 5.49 -2.04 -4.90
C LEU A 62 5.40 -1.11 -6.11
N LEU A 63 6.52 -0.89 -6.80
CA LEU A 63 6.53 -0.04 -7.99
C LEU A 63 5.68 -0.63 -9.11
N GLY A 64 5.80 -1.95 -9.36
CA GLY A 64 4.98 -2.63 -10.35
C GLY A 64 3.49 -2.48 -10.07
N VAL A 65 3.08 -2.69 -8.82
CA VAL A 65 1.68 -2.52 -8.40
C VAL A 65 1.22 -1.08 -8.57
N VAL A 66 1.99 -0.07 -8.15
CA VAL A 66 1.60 1.34 -8.34
C VAL A 66 1.50 1.71 -9.82
N ILE A 67 2.40 1.24 -10.67
CA ILE A 67 2.34 1.54 -12.12
C ILE A 67 1.09 0.94 -12.74
N VAL A 68 0.79 -0.33 -12.43
CA VAL A 68 -0.42 -1.00 -12.93
C VAL A 68 -1.68 -0.29 -12.41
N GLU A 69 -1.72 0.03 -11.11
CA GLU A 69 -2.85 0.70 -10.48
C GLU A 69 -3.08 2.10 -11.07
N LEU A 70 -2.01 2.88 -11.25
CA LEU A 70 -2.09 4.17 -11.92
C LEU A 70 -2.63 4.04 -13.34
N ALA A 71 -2.21 3.03 -14.09
CA ALA A 71 -2.77 2.78 -15.42
C ALA A 71 -4.28 2.46 -15.33
N LEU A 72 -4.69 1.55 -14.45
CA LEU A 72 -6.11 1.19 -14.26
C LEU A 72 -6.97 2.40 -13.90
N LEU A 73 -6.48 3.28 -13.03
CA LEU A 73 -7.20 4.49 -12.63
C LEU A 73 -7.24 5.55 -13.73
N LEU A 74 -6.12 5.79 -14.42
CA LEU A 74 -6.03 6.81 -15.48
C LEU A 74 -6.81 6.43 -16.73
N PHE A 75 -6.84 5.14 -17.08
CA PHE A 75 -7.64 4.62 -18.19
C PHE A 75 -9.07 4.25 -17.77
N ASN A 76 -9.42 4.47 -16.50
CA ASN A 76 -10.72 4.16 -15.91
C ASN A 76 -11.21 2.73 -16.20
N VAL A 77 -10.29 1.77 -16.19
CA VAL A 77 -10.59 0.35 -16.42
C VAL A 77 -11.25 -0.22 -15.18
N THR A 78 -12.56 -0.45 -15.24
CA THR A 78 -13.30 -1.16 -14.19
C THR A 78 -13.40 -2.62 -14.60
N PHE A 79 -12.80 -3.52 -13.83
CA PHE A 79 -13.01 -4.96 -14.00
C PHE A 79 -13.74 -5.46 -12.77
N ASP A 80 -15.01 -5.78 -12.97
CA ASP A 80 -15.86 -6.29 -11.92
C ASP A 80 -15.63 -7.80 -11.76
N LEU A 81 -14.95 -8.16 -10.68
CA LEU A 81 -14.71 -9.55 -10.31
C LEU A 81 -16.02 -10.28 -10.00
N ALA A 82 -17.08 -9.56 -9.59
CA ALA A 82 -18.39 -10.15 -9.35
C ALA A 82 -19.02 -10.66 -10.65
N SER A 83 -18.96 -9.84 -11.70
CA SER A 83 -19.39 -10.20 -13.05
C SER A 83 -18.56 -11.37 -13.61
N PHE A 84 -17.26 -11.41 -13.35
CA PHE A 84 -16.40 -12.50 -13.83
C PHE A 84 -16.67 -13.83 -13.10
N LEU A 85 -16.98 -13.78 -11.82
CA LEU A 85 -17.24 -14.95 -10.98
C LEU A 85 -18.72 -15.32 -10.87
N ASN A 86 -19.61 -14.58 -11.54
CA ASN A 86 -21.08 -14.70 -11.44
C ASN A 86 -21.59 -14.69 -9.99
N THR A 87 -20.99 -13.90 -9.13
CA THR A 87 -21.37 -13.83 -7.71
C THR A 87 -21.01 -12.46 -7.16
N ASP A 88 -21.90 -11.83 -6.40
CA ASP A 88 -21.68 -10.47 -5.86
C ASP A 88 -20.78 -10.48 -4.61
N SER A 89 -20.68 -11.63 -3.95
CA SER A 89 -19.90 -11.83 -2.74
C SER A 89 -19.40 -13.26 -2.66
N GLN A 90 -18.14 -13.44 -2.31
CA GLN A 90 -17.55 -14.76 -2.13
C GLN A 90 -17.43 -15.09 -0.64
N TYR A 91 -17.97 -16.23 -0.24
CA TYR A 91 -17.84 -16.70 1.13
C TYR A 91 -16.47 -17.35 1.33
N ILE A 92 -15.59 -16.70 2.10
CA ILE A 92 -14.23 -17.19 2.39
C ILE A 92 -14.06 -17.26 3.90
N GLN A 93 -13.84 -18.48 4.41
CA GLN A 93 -13.56 -18.76 5.83
C GLN A 93 -14.54 -18.13 6.84
N GLY A 94 -15.86 -18.13 6.55
CA GLY A 94 -16.86 -17.64 7.50
C GLY A 94 -17.29 -16.19 7.30
N TYR A 95 -16.70 -15.49 6.33
CA TYR A 95 -17.01 -14.10 6.03
C TYR A 95 -17.48 -13.96 4.58
N GLU A 96 -18.55 -13.19 4.37
CA GLU A 96 -18.96 -12.71 3.05
C GLU A 96 -18.01 -11.60 2.64
N VAL A 97 -17.19 -11.87 1.62
CA VAL A 97 -16.27 -10.89 1.06
C VAL A 97 -16.90 -10.33 -0.21
N PRO A 98 -17.28 -9.04 -0.26
CA PRO A 98 -17.77 -8.44 -1.49
C PRO A 98 -16.66 -8.49 -2.55
N LEU A 99 -17.00 -8.92 -3.76
CA LEU A 99 -16.03 -8.95 -4.85
C LEU A 99 -15.79 -7.51 -5.31
N ALA A 100 -14.64 -6.98 -4.91
CA ALA A 100 -14.26 -5.60 -5.16
C ALA A 100 -13.89 -5.35 -6.62
N ASP A 101 -13.98 -4.10 -7.08
CA ASP A 101 -13.33 -3.65 -8.31
C ASP A 101 -11.83 -3.99 -8.23
N ILE A 102 -11.25 -4.43 -9.36
CA ILE A 102 -9.81 -4.73 -9.49
C ILE A 102 -8.92 -3.59 -8.96
N LYS A 103 -9.41 -2.34 -9.02
CA LYS A 103 -8.75 -1.15 -8.48
C LYS A 103 -8.49 -1.22 -6.96
N VAL A 104 -9.22 -2.03 -6.21
CA VAL A 104 -9.01 -2.18 -4.76
C VAL A 104 -7.92 -3.20 -4.45
N ILE A 105 -7.67 -4.15 -5.36
CA ILE A 105 -6.66 -5.20 -5.18
C ILE A 105 -5.26 -4.61 -5.16
N GLY A 106 -4.96 -3.64 -6.03
CA GLY A 106 -3.63 -3.00 -6.08
C GLY A 106 -3.24 -2.40 -4.73
N PRO A 107 -4.04 -1.50 -4.14
CA PRO A 107 -3.78 -0.94 -2.81
C PRO A 107 -3.67 -2.00 -1.69
N ILE A 108 -4.44 -3.08 -1.74
CA ILE A 108 -4.29 -4.20 -0.79
C ILE A 108 -2.90 -4.85 -0.95
N LEU A 109 -2.49 -5.15 -2.18
CA LEU A 109 -1.17 -5.71 -2.47
C LEU A 109 -0.04 -4.76 -2.05
N LEU A 110 -0.22 -3.44 -2.21
CA LEU A 110 0.73 -2.44 -1.70
C LEU A 110 0.89 -2.53 -0.19
N ALA A 111 -0.22 -2.63 0.56
CA ALA A 111 -0.18 -2.77 2.01
C ALA A 111 0.56 -4.05 2.42
N ILE A 112 0.26 -5.19 1.78
CA ILE A 112 0.90 -6.47 2.07
C ILE A 112 2.41 -6.42 1.80
N LEU A 113 2.82 -5.94 0.62
CA LEU A 113 4.24 -5.82 0.25
C LEU A 113 4.98 -4.86 1.19
N ALA A 114 4.34 -3.77 1.62
CA ALA A 114 4.90 -2.84 2.58
C ALA A 114 5.05 -3.46 3.99
N VAL A 115 4.10 -4.29 4.43
CA VAL A 115 4.23 -5.07 5.68
C VAL A 115 5.40 -6.05 5.58
N VAL A 116 5.57 -6.73 4.43
CA VAL A 116 6.72 -7.62 4.19
C VAL A 116 8.04 -6.85 4.27
N LEU A 117 8.13 -5.67 3.65
CA LEU A 117 9.30 -4.79 3.75
C LEU A 117 9.58 -4.36 5.20
N PHE A 118 8.53 -3.99 5.94
CA PHE A 118 8.64 -3.57 7.33
C PHE A 118 9.19 -4.69 8.23
N LYS A 119 8.69 -5.92 8.06
CA LYS A 119 9.13 -7.10 8.83
C LYS A 119 10.56 -7.51 8.47
N ASN A 120 10.89 -7.50 7.18
CA ASN A 120 12.17 -8.02 6.69
C ASN A 120 13.33 -7.01 6.75
N THR A 121 13.05 -5.73 7.02
CA THR A 121 14.08 -4.69 7.06
C THR A 121 14.50 -4.32 8.48
N ARG A 122 15.82 -4.22 8.72
CA ARG A 122 16.39 -3.74 10.00
C ARG A 122 16.65 -2.22 10.04
N GLY A 123 16.67 -1.53 8.90
CA GLY A 123 16.94 -0.10 8.81
C GLY A 123 15.77 0.76 9.30
N ARG A 124 16.02 1.67 10.24
CA ARG A 124 15.01 2.56 10.84
C ARG A 124 14.25 3.38 9.79
N TYR A 125 14.96 3.92 8.81
CA TYR A 125 14.37 4.79 7.78
C TYR A 125 13.55 4.02 6.74
N THR A 126 13.98 2.83 6.34
CA THR A 126 13.22 1.94 5.45
C THR A 126 11.95 1.47 6.15
N LYS A 127 12.01 1.14 7.45
CA LYS A 127 10.80 0.87 8.24
C LYS A 127 9.84 2.07 8.23
N ALA A 128 10.36 3.29 8.40
CA ALA A 128 9.52 4.48 8.36
C ALA A 128 8.86 4.68 6.98
N LEU A 129 9.59 4.47 5.89
CA LEU A 129 9.04 4.52 4.52
C LEU A 129 7.99 3.44 4.30
N SER A 130 8.23 2.21 4.76
CA SER A 130 7.24 1.13 4.71
C SER A 130 5.95 1.51 5.46
N VAL A 131 6.05 2.17 6.62
CA VAL A 131 4.87 2.68 7.35
C VAL A 131 4.11 3.74 6.55
N VAL A 132 4.82 4.69 5.92
CA VAL A 132 4.20 5.69 5.04
C VAL A 132 3.44 5.02 3.90
N ILE A 133 4.02 3.99 3.27
CA ILE A 133 3.38 3.23 2.20
C ILE A 133 2.14 2.47 2.70
N ILE A 134 2.19 1.87 3.90
CA ILE A 134 1.03 1.23 4.54
C ILE A 134 -0.09 2.25 4.74
N VAL A 135 0.21 3.40 5.36
CA VAL A 135 -0.78 4.44 5.61
C VAL A 135 -1.39 4.95 4.30
N ALA A 136 -0.57 5.18 3.28
CA ALA A 136 -1.04 5.59 1.96
C ALA A 136 -1.95 4.54 1.32
N ALA A 137 -1.57 3.26 1.38
CA ALA A 137 -2.37 2.16 0.86
C ALA A 137 -3.74 2.09 1.53
N PHE A 138 -3.80 2.17 2.86
CA PHE A 138 -5.05 2.23 3.61
C PHE A 138 -5.90 3.45 3.24
N ALA A 139 -5.27 4.63 3.09
CA ALA A 139 -5.98 5.83 2.65
C ALA A 139 -6.58 5.68 1.24
N ILE A 140 -5.83 5.07 0.30
CA ILE A 140 -6.30 4.81 -1.06
C ILE A 140 -7.45 3.80 -1.05
N VAL A 141 -7.36 2.72 -0.26
CA VAL A 141 -8.48 1.76 -0.11
C VAL A 141 -9.71 2.48 0.42
N PHE A 142 -9.56 3.34 1.43
CA PHE A 142 -10.69 4.11 1.97
C PHE A 142 -11.31 5.04 0.92
N MET A 143 -10.51 5.68 0.07
CA MET A 143 -11.01 6.51 -1.04
C MET A 143 -11.77 5.69 -2.10
N LEU A 144 -11.35 4.45 -2.36
CA LEU A 144 -11.97 3.58 -3.36
C LEU A 144 -13.22 2.87 -2.84
N ASN A 145 -13.12 2.29 -1.65
CA ASN A 145 -14.21 1.55 -1.02
C ASN A 145 -14.04 1.54 0.53
N PRO A 146 -14.83 2.37 1.25
CA PRO A 146 -14.80 2.43 2.71
C PRO A 146 -15.17 1.10 3.42
N GLU A 147 -15.97 0.23 2.80
CA GLU A 147 -16.36 -1.04 3.42
C GLU A 147 -15.17 -2.00 3.50
N ILE A 148 -14.42 -2.12 2.41
CA ILE A 148 -13.22 -2.97 2.35
C ILE A 148 -12.15 -2.44 3.30
N PHE A 149 -12.02 -1.12 3.42
CA PHE A 149 -11.14 -0.50 4.42
C PHE A 149 -11.50 -0.94 5.85
N ASN A 150 -12.79 -0.95 6.21
CA ASN A 150 -13.22 -1.40 7.54
C ASN A 150 -12.92 -2.88 7.79
N GLN A 151 -13.04 -3.72 6.75
CA GLN A 151 -12.65 -5.14 6.83
C GLN A 151 -11.13 -5.27 7.04
N MET A 152 -10.32 -4.55 6.28
CA MET A 152 -8.85 -4.56 6.45
C MET A 152 -8.44 -4.07 7.83
N LEU A 153 -9.05 -3.02 8.36
CA LEU A 153 -8.78 -2.53 9.71
C LEU A 153 -9.10 -3.57 10.78
N ARG A 154 -10.21 -4.30 10.64
CA ARG A 154 -10.56 -5.39 11.56
C ARG A 154 -9.50 -6.49 11.56
N VAL A 155 -9.07 -6.94 10.38
CA VAL A 155 -8.01 -7.95 10.24
C VAL A 155 -6.70 -7.45 10.82
N ALA A 156 -6.28 -6.23 10.45
CA ALA A 156 -5.04 -5.63 10.95
C ALA A 156 -5.05 -5.44 12.48
N GLY A 157 -6.21 -5.09 13.06
CA GLY A 157 -6.38 -4.99 14.51
C GLY A 157 -6.25 -6.33 15.21
N GLN A 158 -6.85 -7.39 14.67
CA GLN A 158 -6.76 -8.75 15.22
C GLN A 158 -5.33 -9.31 15.16
N GLU A 159 -4.67 -9.18 14.00
CA GLU A 159 -3.27 -9.62 13.83
C GLU A 159 -2.29 -8.76 14.63
N GLY A 160 -2.53 -7.44 14.73
CA GLY A 160 -1.70 -6.53 15.51
C GLY A 160 -1.67 -6.87 16.99
N VAL A 161 -2.83 -7.23 17.56
CA VAL A 161 -2.94 -7.69 18.96
C VAL A 161 -2.21 -9.02 19.16
N GLN A 162 -2.29 -9.97 18.21
CA GLN A 162 -1.56 -11.24 18.30
C GLN A 162 -0.04 -11.06 18.21
N LEU A 163 0.44 -10.11 17.40
CA LEU A 163 1.87 -9.80 17.32
C LEU A 163 2.39 -9.14 18.60
N PHE A 164 1.58 -8.28 19.25
CA PHE A 164 1.96 -7.63 20.50
C PHE A 164 2.01 -8.60 21.69
N ASN A 165 1.18 -9.64 21.68
CA ASN A 165 1.17 -10.67 22.74
C ASN A 165 2.32 -11.71 22.62
N ASN A 166 3.03 -11.74 21.49
CA ASN A 166 4.14 -12.67 21.21
C ASN A 166 5.53 -12.00 21.27
N LEU A 167 5.60 -10.74 21.72
CA LEU A 167 6.83 -9.96 21.97
C LEU A 167 7.07 -9.85 23.48
#